data_AF-A0A928XX61-F1
#
_entry.id   AF-A0A928XX61-F1
#
_cell.length_a   1.000
_cell.length_b   1.000
_cell.length_c   1.000
_cell.angle_alpha   90.00
_cell.angle_beta   90.00
_cell.angle_gamma   90.00
#
_symmetry.space_group_name_H-M   'P 1'
#
loop_
_entity.id
_entity.type
_entity.pdbx_description
1 polymer ?
#
loop_
_entity_poly.entity_id
_entity_poly.type
_entity_poly.pdbx_seq_one_letter_code
_entity_poly.pdbx_strand_id
1 'polypeptide(L)'
;MSQKSDKPIPSSPKPDVNPAGNSPAEAKSPTPDTPEVTRDDMPNSKSVTRDIKDESAAVHPSNASHSRHRYQLLAVALISGLGSAAAVGLWTKSWGEQRLTTHSGTAQAPSATAPGDTSSSARLARLDAQVIALQEQLDAWRRDQLLGHQELRESIERLSAAGTGATQTLVPTSPGASTAAREGLADMSIQVTPTQREFIQLKERNRLTAYADEVIATGLRKPLETLVEYMRDPSAADLHEAATAEYLRAVRAIQTLQREDPGYRLPVAELFKDSGMRNEADLKPDALFKLLDDVKQPWEVRVRAAILLKGSDAKETNARLIKVIKEDPSLDVAKHAQICLEQRVGRRFRMFDIPAIEAWWAAQGNG
;
A
#
# COMPACT_ATOMS: atom_id res chain seq x y z
N MET A 1 51.79 58.92 -36.36
CA MET A 1 50.63 58.05 -36.67
C MET A 1 50.27 57.34 -35.37
N SER A 2 49.56 57.92 -34.40
CA SER A 2 48.39 58.83 -34.44
C SER A 2 47.20 58.18 -35.16
N GLN A 3 45.98 58.04 -34.62
CA GLN A 3 45.35 58.31 -33.29
C GLN A 3 44.51 57.07 -32.89
N LYS A 4 44.02 56.77 -31.66
CA LYS A 4 43.79 57.45 -30.36
C LYS A 4 42.56 58.37 -30.22
N SER A 5 41.44 57.81 -29.79
CA SER A 5 40.24 58.45 -29.22
C SER A 5 39.33 57.37 -28.61
N ASP A 6 38.39 57.63 -27.71
CA ASP A 6 38.39 58.16 -26.34
C ASP A 6 36.97 57.85 -25.78
N LYS A 7 36.78 57.85 -24.47
CA LYS A 7 35.48 57.58 -23.80
C LYS A 7 34.48 58.75 -23.96
N PRO A 8 33.20 58.58 -23.58
CA PRO A 8 32.81 59.08 -22.25
C PRO A 8 31.84 58.18 -21.45
N ILE A 9 31.80 58.45 -20.13
CA ILE A 9 30.78 58.02 -19.16
C ILE A 9 29.95 59.27 -18.81
N PRO A 10 28.63 59.14 -18.58
CA PRO A 10 27.99 59.83 -17.44
C PRO A 10 27.06 58.85 -16.68
N SER A 11 27.24 58.59 -15.38
CA SER A 11 26.99 59.43 -14.19
C SER A 11 25.50 59.62 -13.81
N SER A 12 25.15 59.17 -12.61
CA SER A 12 23.83 59.27 -11.98
C SER A 12 23.48 60.69 -11.51
N PRO A 13 22.19 60.95 -11.19
CA PRO A 13 21.91 61.51 -9.86
C PRO A 13 20.66 60.95 -9.13
N LYS A 14 20.73 61.02 -7.80
CA LYS A 14 19.65 61.10 -6.79
C LYS A 14 19.66 62.55 -6.22
N PRO A 15 18.83 62.96 -5.24
CA PRO A 15 17.45 62.60 -4.86
C PRO A 15 16.52 63.84 -4.71
N ASP A 16 15.27 63.67 -4.26
CA ASP A 16 14.47 64.59 -3.42
C ASP A 16 13.35 63.72 -2.76
N VAL A 17 13.06 63.69 -1.45
CA VAL A 17 12.74 64.70 -0.40
C VAL A 17 11.25 65.10 -0.35
N ASN A 18 10.53 64.49 0.62
CA ASN A 18 9.44 64.97 1.52
C ASN A 18 8.77 66.35 1.27
N PRO A 19 7.47 66.57 1.65
CA PRO A 19 7.00 66.33 3.03
C PRO A 19 5.50 65.97 3.26
N ALA A 20 5.10 65.97 4.54
CA ALA A 20 3.78 65.63 5.10
C ALA A 20 2.65 66.67 4.88
N GLY A 21 1.39 66.28 5.15
CA GLY A 21 0.24 67.20 5.14
C GLY A 21 -1.12 66.64 5.61
N ASN A 22 -1.35 66.66 6.93
CA ASN A 22 -2.62 66.87 7.70
C ASN A 22 -3.95 66.09 7.46
N SER A 23 -4.50 65.62 8.59
CA SER A 23 -5.89 65.24 8.95
C SER A 23 -6.85 66.47 9.07
N PRO A 24 -8.11 66.45 9.61
CA PRO A 24 -8.87 65.51 10.51
C PRO A 24 -10.08 64.82 9.79
N ALA A 25 -11.18 64.28 10.36
CA ALA A 25 -11.80 64.21 11.72
C ALA A 25 -12.60 62.87 11.86
N GLU A 26 -12.86 62.26 13.03
CA GLU A 26 -13.83 62.54 14.13
C GLU A 26 -15.32 62.31 13.74
N ALA A 27 -16.17 61.48 14.39
CA ALA A 27 -16.34 61.05 15.80
C ALA A 27 -16.92 59.59 15.88
N LYS A 28 -17.26 58.93 17.01
CA LYS A 28 -17.49 59.31 18.44
C LYS A 28 -17.48 58.04 19.33
N SER A 29 -16.97 58.11 20.57
CA SER A 29 -17.08 57.05 21.61
C SER A 29 -18.35 57.25 22.49
N PRO A 30 -18.71 56.40 23.48
CA PRO A 30 -17.93 56.25 24.75
C PRO A 30 -17.92 54.86 25.44
N THR A 31 -16.91 54.66 26.30
CA THR A 31 -16.84 53.63 27.38
C THR A 31 -17.56 54.12 28.64
N PRO A 32 -17.88 53.22 29.60
CA PRO A 32 -17.00 53.00 30.78
C PRO A 32 -16.90 51.49 31.15
N ASP A 33 -16.21 51.00 32.20
CA ASP A 33 -15.49 51.64 33.33
C ASP A 33 -14.34 50.73 33.86
N THR A 34 -13.60 51.15 34.90
CA THR A 34 -12.71 50.30 35.73
C THR A 34 -12.51 50.93 37.12
N PRO A 35 -12.29 50.13 38.19
CA PRO A 35 -11.44 50.63 39.27
C PRO A 35 -10.27 49.69 39.64
N GLU A 36 -9.17 50.35 40.00
CA GLU A 36 -7.85 49.83 40.38
C GLU A 36 -7.69 49.79 41.93
N VAL A 37 -6.99 48.78 42.48
CA VAL A 37 -6.43 48.85 43.86
C VAL A 37 -5.04 48.18 43.93
N THR A 38 -4.00 49.00 43.82
CA THR A 38 -2.88 49.18 44.78
C THR A 38 -2.10 47.96 45.33
N ARG A 39 -0.80 47.88 44.95
CA ARG A 39 0.46 47.78 45.79
C ARG A 39 0.40 47.05 47.16
N ASP A 40 1.40 46.26 47.59
CA ASP A 40 2.83 46.61 47.73
C ASP A 40 3.75 45.40 48.10
N ASP A 41 5.05 45.69 48.32
CA ASP A 41 6.10 44.97 49.07
C ASP A 41 6.93 43.81 48.46
N MET A 42 8.25 44.07 48.38
CA MET A 42 9.34 43.09 48.29
C MET A 42 10.59 43.63 49.02
N PRO A 43 11.15 42.90 49.99
CA PRO A 43 12.62 42.85 50.19
C PRO A 43 13.13 41.46 50.65
N ASN A 44 14.41 41.08 50.64
CA ASN A 44 15.63 41.55 49.98
C ASN A 44 16.74 40.46 50.17
N SER A 45 17.71 40.41 49.25
CA SER A 45 19.05 39.78 49.28
C SER A 45 19.51 38.80 50.39
N LYS A 46 20.28 37.78 49.97
CA LYS A 46 21.70 37.64 50.34
C LYS A 46 22.49 36.71 49.42
N SER A 47 23.74 37.08 49.16
CA SER A 47 24.72 36.38 48.33
C SER A 47 25.67 35.52 49.17
N VAL A 48 26.16 34.41 48.61
CA VAL A 48 27.43 33.77 49.01
C VAL A 48 28.13 33.22 47.77
N THR A 49 29.34 33.72 47.51
CA THR A 49 30.32 33.15 46.57
C THR A 49 31.21 32.13 47.28
N ARG A 50 31.72 31.12 46.56
CA ARG A 50 33.06 30.56 46.80
C ARG A 50 33.58 29.75 45.61
N ASP A 51 34.88 29.86 45.41
CA ASP A 51 35.64 29.41 44.25
C ASP A 51 36.45 28.11 44.49
N ILE A 52 36.67 27.37 43.39
CA ILE A 52 37.91 26.66 42.97
C ILE A 52 38.61 25.70 43.98
N LYS A 53 38.79 24.42 43.62
CA LYS A 53 40.10 23.84 43.17
C LYS A 53 40.03 22.38 42.65
N ASP A 54 41.06 22.02 41.88
CA ASP A 54 41.32 20.87 40.99
C ASP A 54 41.37 19.43 41.56
N GLU A 55 41.28 18.49 40.59
CA GLU A 55 42.20 17.36 40.33
C GLU A 55 41.74 15.89 40.46
N SER A 56 41.78 15.21 39.30
CA SER A 56 42.05 13.77 39.06
C SER A 56 40.98 12.66 39.28
N ALA A 57 40.70 11.98 38.16
CA ALA A 57 40.49 10.52 37.97
C ALA A 57 39.48 9.72 38.82
N ALA A 58 38.37 9.31 38.16
CA ALA A 58 37.92 7.90 38.17
C ALA A 58 36.93 7.62 37.02
N VAL A 59 37.28 6.69 36.11
CA VAL A 59 36.34 6.11 35.14
C VAL A 59 35.71 4.86 35.75
N HIS A 60 34.39 4.84 35.96
CA HIS A 60 33.63 3.58 36.05
C HIS A 60 32.18 3.75 35.58
N PRO A 61 31.62 2.80 34.79
CA PRO A 61 30.30 2.93 34.19
C PRO A 61 29.16 2.34 35.04
N SER A 62 28.07 3.09 35.20
CA SER A 62 26.83 2.66 35.85
C SER A 62 25.88 1.91 34.88
N ASN A 63 26.32 0.78 34.31
CA ASN A 63 25.56 0.04 33.29
C ASN A 63 25.07 -1.37 33.74
N ALA A 64 24.77 -1.53 35.04
CA ALA A 64 24.39 -2.81 35.63
C ALA A 64 22.89 -3.17 35.56
N SER A 65 21.99 -2.22 35.24
CA SER A 65 20.53 -2.47 35.24
C SER A 65 20.01 -3.10 33.94
N HIS A 66 20.65 -2.81 32.80
CA HIS A 66 20.16 -3.18 31.47
C HIS A 66 20.41 -4.66 31.09
N SER A 67 21.27 -5.37 31.82
CA SER A 67 21.57 -6.78 31.55
C SER A 67 20.42 -7.71 31.93
N ARG A 68 19.78 -7.49 33.10
CA ARG A 68 18.72 -8.37 33.63
C ARG A 68 17.50 -8.45 32.70
N HIS A 69 17.04 -7.33 32.15
CA HIS A 69 15.95 -7.32 31.16
C HIS A 69 16.29 -8.08 29.87
N ARG A 70 17.54 -8.01 29.39
CA ARG A 70 17.95 -8.75 28.19
C ARG A 70 17.94 -10.26 28.43
N TYR A 71 18.40 -10.73 29.59
CA TYR A 71 18.30 -12.16 29.95
C TYR A 71 16.85 -12.62 30.17
N GLN A 72 15.98 -11.78 30.74
CA GLN A 72 14.55 -12.08 30.88
C GLN A 72 13.86 -12.22 29.51
N LEU A 73 14.11 -11.32 28.56
CA LEU A 73 13.55 -11.40 27.21
C LEU A 73 14.06 -12.64 26.45
N LEU A 74 15.34 -12.99 26.61
CA LEU A 74 15.93 -14.17 25.98
C LEU A 74 15.37 -15.48 26.57
N ALA A 75 15.15 -15.53 27.89
CA ALA A 75 14.47 -16.65 28.55
C ALA A 75 13.02 -16.82 28.09
N VAL A 76 12.25 -15.72 27.97
CA VAL A 76 10.88 -15.76 27.45
C VAL A 76 10.85 -16.24 25.98
N ALA A 77 11.80 -15.81 25.15
CA ALA A 77 11.90 -16.26 23.76
C ALA A 77 12.26 -17.76 23.63
N LEU A 78 13.11 -18.29 24.52
CA LEU A 78 13.43 -19.72 24.55
C LEU A 78 12.23 -20.57 25.02
N ILE A 79 11.49 -20.10 26.02
CA ILE A 79 10.29 -20.80 26.52
C ILE A 79 9.18 -20.81 25.47
N SER A 80 8.95 -19.70 24.75
CA SER A 80 7.95 -19.64 23.68
C SER A 80 8.34 -20.47 22.45
N GLY A 81 9.64 -20.54 22.13
CA GLY A 81 10.17 -21.43 21.09
C GLY A 81 9.95 -22.91 21.41
N LEU A 82 10.25 -23.34 22.65
CA LEU A 82 10.00 -24.72 23.11
C LEU A 82 8.50 -25.06 23.14
N GLY A 83 7.65 -24.14 23.60
CA GLY A 83 6.20 -24.34 23.62
C GLY A 83 5.59 -24.48 22.22
N SER A 84 6.03 -23.67 21.26
CA SER A 84 5.55 -23.74 19.88
C SER A 84 6.06 -24.98 19.13
N ALA A 85 7.31 -25.41 19.35
CA ALA A 85 7.81 -26.68 18.82
C ALA A 85 7.03 -27.89 19.37
N ALA A 86 6.72 -27.90 20.67
CA ALA A 86 5.90 -28.94 21.29
C ALA A 86 4.45 -28.96 20.74
N ALA A 87 3.84 -27.79 20.51
CA ALA A 87 2.51 -27.68 19.93
C ALA A 87 2.47 -28.22 18.48
N VAL A 88 3.47 -27.92 17.65
CA VAL A 88 3.59 -28.47 16.28
C VAL A 88 3.82 -29.99 16.31
N GLY A 89 4.64 -30.48 17.24
CA GLY A 89 4.85 -31.93 17.44
C GLY A 89 3.58 -32.68 17.84
N LEU A 90 2.78 -32.12 18.76
CA LEU A 90 1.50 -32.70 19.17
C LEU A 90 0.43 -32.61 18.08
N TRP A 91 0.37 -31.51 17.33
CA TRP A 91 -0.57 -31.33 16.22
C TRP A 91 -0.27 -32.26 15.03
N THR A 92 1.00 -32.41 14.66
CA THR A 92 1.40 -33.37 13.61
C THR A 92 1.15 -34.82 14.02
N LYS A 93 1.35 -35.16 15.30
CA LYS A 93 1.01 -36.49 15.83
C LYS A 93 -0.49 -36.76 15.81
N SER A 94 -1.34 -35.85 16.29
CA SER A 94 -2.80 -36.06 16.30
C SER A 94 -3.40 -36.10 14.89
N TRP A 95 -2.85 -35.34 13.94
CA TRP A 95 -3.27 -35.39 12.53
C TRP A 95 -2.85 -36.70 11.83
N GLY A 96 -1.74 -37.30 12.26
CA GLY A 96 -1.34 -38.65 11.86
C GLY A 96 -2.28 -39.73 12.41
N GLU A 97 -2.63 -39.65 13.70
CA GLU A 97 -3.53 -40.61 14.37
C GLU A 97 -4.96 -40.55 13.79
N GLN A 98 -5.48 -39.36 13.47
CA GLN A 98 -6.80 -39.21 12.81
C GLN A 98 -6.89 -39.84 11.41
N ARG A 99 -5.76 -39.98 10.69
CA ARG A 99 -5.69 -40.65 9.38
C ARG A 99 -5.50 -42.17 9.48
N LEU A 100 -5.11 -42.69 10.64
CA LEU A 100 -4.96 -44.13 10.88
C LEU A 100 -6.22 -44.76 11.47
N THR A 101 -7.03 -44.00 12.20
CA THR A 101 -8.31 -44.47 12.78
C THR A 101 -9.45 -44.63 11.76
N THR A 102 -9.35 -44.03 10.57
CA THR A 102 -10.40 -44.12 9.53
C THR A 102 -10.23 -45.31 8.57
N HIS A 103 -9.04 -45.92 8.48
CA HIS A 103 -8.78 -47.13 7.68
C HIS A 103 -8.03 -48.20 8.51
N SER A 104 -8.65 -48.65 9.60
CA SER A 104 -8.21 -49.82 10.38
C SER A 104 -9.00 -51.07 10.02
N GLY A 105 -8.94 -51.46 8.74
CA GLY A 105 -9.24 -52.84 8.34
C GLY A 105 -8.05 -53.74 8.72
N THR A 106 -8.32 -54.84 9.43
CA THR A 106 -7.33 -55.77 9.99
C THR A 106 -6.17 -56.12 9.04
N ALA A 107 -4.94 -55.73 9.42
CA ALA A 107 -3.70 -56.25 8.84
C ALA A 107 -2.63 -56.46 9.92
N GLN A 108 -2.27 -57.72 10.12
CA GLN A 108 -1.30 -58.20 11.09
C GLN A 108 0.13 -57.86 10.63
N ALA A 109 1.01 -57.44 11.55
CA ALA A 109 2.39 -57.10 11.21
C ALA A 109 3.29 -58.34 11.04
N PRO A 110 4.13 -58.40 9.99
CA PRO A 110 5.35 -59.18 9.99
C PRO A 110 6.61 -58.29 10.12
N SER A 111 7.66 -58.89 10.68
CA SER A 111 8.92 -58.24 11.03
C SER A 111 9.79 -57.87 9.81
N ALA A 112 10.79 -57.02 10.05
CA ALA A 112 11.67 -56.47 9.02
C ALA A 112 12.54 -57.51 8.30
N THR A 113 12.53 -57.51 6.97
CA THR A 113 13.70 -57.82 6.13
C THR A 113 13.52 -57.21 4.73
N ALA A 114 14.59 -56.64 4.17
CA ALA A 114 14.74 -56.29 2.76
C ALA A 114 15.74 -57.28 2.11
N PRO A 115 15.90 -57.41 0.77
CA PRO A 115 15.50 -56.47 -0.30
C PRO A 115 14.86 -57.13 -1.56
N GLY A 116 14.63 -56.35 -2.64
CA GLY A 116 14.53 -56.87 -4.03
C GLY A 116 13.23 -56.57 -4.81
N ASP A 117 13.33 -55.64 -5.78
CA ASP A 117 12.62 -55.44 -7.07
C ASP A 117 11.09 -55.59 -7.22
N THR A 118 10.39 -56.34 -6.38
CA THR A 118 8.92 -56.45 -6.43
C THR A 118 8.21 -55.18 -5.96
N SER A 119 8.81 -54.45 -5.02
CA SER A 119 8.22 -53.24 -4.44
C SER A 119 8.25 -52.01 -5.37
N SER A 120 9.20 -51.95 -6.32
CA SER A 120 9.26 -50.91 -7.36
C SER A 120 8.25 -51.18 -8.45
N SER A 121 8.14 -52.43 -8.95
CA SER A 121 7.12 -52.85 -9.90
C SER A 121 5.69 -52.60 -9.37
N ALA A 122 5.41 -52.98 -8.12
CA ALA A 122 4.11 -52.73 -7.48
C ALA A 122 3.82 -51.23 -7.25
N ARG A 123 4.83 -50.36 -7.17
CA ARG A 123 4.66 -48.90 -7.12
C ARG A 123 4.40 -48.32 -8.51
N LEU A 124 5.09 -48.78 -9.54
CA LEU A 124 4.86 -48.38 -10.93
C LEU A 124 3.44 -48.71 -11.37
N ALA A 125 2.96 -49.94 -11.16
CA ALA A 125 1.58 -50.33 -11.48
C ALA A 125 0.51 -49.49 -10.75
N ARG A 126 0.81 -48.98 -9.54
CA ARG A 126 -0.07 -48.04 -8.82
C ARG A 126 -0.03 -46.63 -9.39
N LEU A 127 1.14 -46.18 -9.85
CA LEU A 127 1.28 -44.88 -10.53
C LEU A 127 0.59 -44.90 -11.89
N ASP A 128 0.73 -45.97 -12.66
CA ASP A 128 0.04 -46.13 -13.95
C ASP A 128 -1.49 -46.12 -13.77
N ALA A 129 -2.02 -46.85 -12.78
CA ALA A 129 -3.43 -46.81 -12.42
C ALA A 129 -3.89 -45.40 -11.99
N GLN A 130 -3.03 -44.64 -11.29
CA GLN A 130 -3.33 -43.27 -10.88
C GLN A 130 -3.31 -42.28 -12.06
N VAL A 131 -2.41 -42.46 -13.03
CA VAL A 131 -2.36 -41.68 -14.28
C VAL A 131 -3.62 -41.94 -15.10
N ILE A 132 -4.05 -43.20 -15.25
CA ILE A 132 -5.29 -43.56 -15.95
C ILE A 132 -6.50 -42.89 -15.27
N ALA A 133 -6.62 -42.99 -13.95
CA ALA A 133 -7.72 -42.37 -13.21
C ALA A 133 -7.75 -40.83 -13.35
N LEU A 134 -6.59 -40.16 -13.35
CA LEU A 134 -6.50 -38.72 -13.60
C LEU A 134 -6.87 -38.35 -15.03
N GLN A 135 -6.53 -39.19 -16.01
CA GLN A 135 -6.88 -38.99 -17.41
C GLN A 135 -8.39 -39.16 -17.64
N GLU A 136 -9.02 -40.17 -17.02
CA GLU A 136 -10.48 -40.33 -17.02
C GLU A 136 -11.20 -39.14 -16.37
N GLN A 137 -10.67 -38.58 -15.28
CA GLN A 137 -11.20 -37.35 -14.66
C GLN A 137 -11.08 -36.14 -15.60
N LEU A 138 -9.95 -35.99 -16.30
CA LEU A 138 -9.76 -34.90 -17.25
C LEU A 138 -10.71 -35.01 -18.45
N ASP A 139 -10.94 -36.23 -18.95
CA ASP A 139 -11.85 -36.48 -20.08
C ASP A 139 -13.34 -36.47 -19.67
N ALA A 140 -13.67 -36.72 -18.39
CA ALA A 140 -14.98 -36.39 -17.83
C ALA A 140 -15.19 -34.87 -17.78
N TRP A 141 -14.22 -34.11 -17.25
CA TRP A 141 -14.30 -32.65 -17.15
C TRP A 141 -14.38 -31.96 -18.53
N ARG A 142 -13.62 -32.44 -19.53
CA ARG A 142 -13.73 -31.96 -20.92
C ARG A 142 -15.11 -32.18 -21.53
N ARG A 143 -15.76 -33.32 -21.25
CA ARG A 143 -17.13 -33.58 -21.72
C ARG A 143 -18.13 -32.63 -21.06
N ASP A 144 -17.98 -32.38 -19.77
CA ASP A 144 -18.84 -31.45 -19.01
C ASP A 144 -18.71 -30.01 -19.55
N GLN A 145 -17.49 -29.54 -19.84
CA GLN A 145 -17.25 -28.25 -20.51
C GLN A 145 -17.90 -28.18 -21.89
N LEU A 146 -17.84 -29.25 -22.70
CA LEU A 146 -18.47 -29.30 -24.01
C LEU A 146 -20.01 -29.27 -23.92
N LEU A 147 -20.60 -29.95 -22.95
CA LEU A 147 -22.04 -29.91 -22.68
C LEU A 147 -22.48 -28.50 -22.25
N GLY A 148 -21.78 -27.87 -21.31
CA GLY A 148 -22.06 -26.49 -20.90
C GLY A 148 -21.95 -25.48 -22.07
N HIS A 149 -21.02 -25.69 -23.01
CA HIS A 149 -20.96 -24.90 -24.24
C HIS A 149 -22.10 -25.18 -25.22
N GLN A 150 -22.64 -26.41 -25.27
CA GLN A 150 -23.82 -26.75 -26.08
C GLN A 150 -25.09 -26.13 -25.48
N GLU A 151 -25.32 -26.27 -24.17
CA GLU A 151 -26.44 -25.64 -23.46
C GLU A 151 -26.43 -24.11 -23.58
N LEU A 152 -25.24 -23.49 -23.54
CA LEU A 152 -25.09 -22.05 -23.76
C LEU A 152 -25.42 -21.64 -25.20
N ARG A 153 -25.09 -22.47 -26.20
CA ARG A 153 -25.52 -22.22 -27.59
C ARG A 153 -27.02 -22.42 -27.77
N GLU A 154 -27.60 -23.49 -27.23
CA GLU A 154 -29.04 -23.73 -27.28
C GLU A 154 -29.84 -22.62 -26.58
N SER A 155 -29.36 -22.09 -25.45
CA SER A 155 -30.03 -20.97 -24.79
C SER A 155 -29.95 -19.68 -25.60
N ILE A 156 -28.80 -19.39 -26.25
CA ILE A 156 -28.69 -18.28 -27.22
C ILE A 156 -29.63 -18.48 -28.41
N GLU A 157 -29.70 -19.68 -28.98
CA GLU A 157 -30.59 -19.99 -30.10
C GLU A 157 -32.07 -19.82 -29.70
N ARG A 158 -32.48 -20.35 -28.54
CA ARG A 158 -33.84 -20.17 -28.00
C ARG A 158 -34.18 -18.69 -27.76
N LEU A 159 -33.23 -17.88 -27.27
CA LEU A 159 -33.42 -16.43 -27.11
C LEU A 159 -33.52 -15.71 -28.47
N SER A 160 -32.74 -16.12 -29.47
CA SER A 160 -32.80 -15.54 -30.83
C SER A 160 -34.08 -15.91 -31.59
N ALA A 161 -34.60 -17.13 -31.39
CA ALA A 161 -35.87 -17.59 -31.93
C ALA A 161 -37.06 -16.90 -31.24
N ALA A 162 -36.99 -16.69 -29.92
CA ALA A 162 -37.98 -15.88 -29.21
C ALA A 162 -37.97 -14.41 -29.68
N GLY A 163 -36.79 -13.85 -29.98
CA GLY A 163 -36.62 -12.47 -30.45
C GLY A 163 -37.14 -12.21 -31.87
N THR A 164 -37.32 -13.25 -32.70
CA THR A 164 -37.81 -13.10 -34.09
C THR A 164 -39.33 -13.24 -34.23
N GLY A 165 -40.03 -13.76 -33.21
CA GLY A 165 -41.48 -13.95 -33.21
C GLY A 165 -42.34 -12.68 -33.04
N ALA A 166 -41.73 -11.50 -32.84
CA ALA A 166 -42.44 -10.25 -32.58
C ALA A 166 -42.63 -9.33 -33.82
N THR A 167 -42.46 -9.85 -35.04
CA THR A 167 -42.81 -9.13 -36.28
C THR A 167 -44.29 -9.29 -36.63
N GLN A 168 -45.17 -8.68 -35.82
CA GLN A 168 -46.56 -8.51 -36.24
C GLN A 168 -46.66 -7.46 -37.35
N THR A 169 -47.27 -7.88 -38.45
CA THR A 169 -47.58 -7.13 -39.68
C THR A 169 -48.10 -5.71 -39.45
N LEU A 170 -47.33 -4.71 -39.90
CA LEU A 170 -47.80 -3.34 -40.04
C LEU A 170 -48.49 -3.15 -41.41
N VAL A 171 -49.82 -3.04 -41.39
CA VAL A 171 -50.60 -2.53 -42.52
C VAL A 171 -50.44 -1.00 -42.58
N PRO A 172 -50.19 -0.38 -43.74
CA PRO A 172 -49.95 1.06 -43.82
C PRO A 172 -51.27 1.86 -43.82
N THR A 173 -51.48 2.66 -42.77
CA THR A 173 -52.46 3.78 -42.78
C THR A 173 -51.78 5.08 -42.37
N SER A 174 -52.25 6.18 -42.99
CA SER A 174 -51.63 7.51 -43.07
C SER A 174 -51.20 8.19 -41.75
N PRO A 175 -50.30 9.21 -41.84
CA PRO A 175 -49.55 9.72 -40.69
C PRO A 175 -50.32 10.73 -39.83
N GLY A 176 -50.17 10.63 -38.50
CA GLY A 176 -50.66 11.66 -37.59
C GLY A 176 -50.66 11.28 -36.10
N ALA A 177 -49.48 11.16 -35.46
CA ALA A 177 -49.29 11.26 -34.00
C ALA A 177 -47.80 11.14 -33.60
N SER A 178 -46.98 12.12 -33.96
CA SER A 178 -45.58 12.17 -33.52
C SER A 178 -45.45 12.75 -32.10
N THR A 179 -45.57 11.91 -31.05
CA THR A 179 -44.95 12.17 -29.72
C THR A 179 -44.97 10.98 -28.74
N ALA A 180 -45.88 10.00 -28.86
CA ALA A 180 -46.05 8.96 -27.81
C ALA A 180 -45.04 7.79 -27.84
N ALA A 181 -44.33 7.57 -28.94
CA ALA A 181 -43.51 6.36 -29.14
C ALA A 181 -42.11 6.38 -28.46
N ARG A 182 -41.73 7.47 -27.78
CA ARG A 182 -40.37 7.66 -27.23
C ARG A 182 -40.27 7.44 -25.71
N GLU A 183 -41.39 7.33 -25.01
CA GLU A 183 -41.43 7.06 -23.56
C GLU A 183 -41.44 5.54 -23.25
N GLY A 184 -42.01 4.72 -24.13
CA GLY A 184 -42.12 3.25 -23.94
C GLY A 184 -40.80 2.45 -24.03
N LEU A 185 -39.69 3.08 -24.41
CA LEU A 185 -38.34 2.46 -24.46
C LEU A 185 -37.48 2.81 -23.23
N ALA A 186 -37.90 3.76 -22.40
CA ALA A 186 -37.18 4.12 -21.17
C ALA A 186 -37.56 3.23 -19.98
N ASP A 187 -38.73 2.58 -20.03
CA ASP A 187 -39.26 1.73 -18.94
C ASP A 187 -39.12 0.22 -19.21
N MET A 188 -38.28 -0.17 -20.17
CA MET A 188 -37.70 -1.52 -20.19
C MET A 188 -36.63 -1.64 -19.09
N SER A 189 -37.08 -1.47 -17.84
CA SER A 189 -36.34 -2.01 -16.71
C SER A 189 -36.17 -3.50 -16.96
N ILE A 190 -34.93 -3.92 -17.22
CA ILE A 190 -34.60 -5.34 -17.34
C ILE A 190 -35.01 -5.94 -16.00
N GLN A 191 -36.06 -6.78 -16.01
CA GLN A 191 -36.49 -7.50 -14.81
C GLN A 191 -35.44 -8.56 -14.51
N VAL A 192 -34.33 -8.12 -13.90
CA VAL A 192 -33.23 -8.97 -13.45
C VAL A 192 -33.82 -9.91 -12.41
N THR A 193 -34.05 -11.15 -12.84
CA THR A 193 -34.54 -12.22 -11.99
C THR A 193 -33.59 -12.41 -10.80
N PRO A 194 -34.06 -12.92 -9.65
CA PRO A 194 -33.20 -13.10 -8.47
C PRO A 194 -31.91 -13.88 -8.77
N THR A 195 -32.00 -14.93 -9.59
CA THR A 195 -30.86 -15.74 -10.04
C THR A 195 -29.90 -14.98 -10.96
N GLN A 196 -30.40 -14.09 -11.84
CA GLN A 196 -29.54 -13.20 -12.62
C GLN A 196 -28.83 -12.17 -11.73
N ARG A 197 -29.47 -11.68 -10.66
CA ARG A 197 -28.84 -10.77 -9.70
C ARG A 197 -27.71 -11.45 -8.94
N GLU A 198 -27.93 -12.67 -8.45
CA GLU A 198 -26.90 -13.49 -7.81
C GLU A 198 -25.73 -13.78 -8.77
N PHE A 199 -26.01 -14.10 -10.04
CA PHE A 199 -24.97 -14.30 -11.06
C PHE A 199 -24.16 -13.02 -11.33
N ILE A 200 -24.81 -11.86 -11.41
CA ILE A 200 -24.13 -10.56 -11.55
C ILE A 200 -23.25 -10.29 -10.33
N GLN A 201 -23.78 -10.46 -9.11
CA GLN A 201 -23.00 -10.29 -7.87
C GLN A 201 -21.78 -11.22 -7.83
N LEU A 202 -21.93 -12.50 -8.18
CA LEU A 202 -20.81 -13.46 -8.28
C LEU A 202 -19.76 -13.01 -9.30
N LYS A 203 -20.19 -12.50 -10.46
CA LYS A 203 -19.29 -11.98 -11.50
C LYS A 203 -18.53 -10.73 -11.03
N GLU A 204 -19.18 -9.80 -10.35
CA GLU A 204 -18.50 -8.61 -9.79
C GLU A 204 -17.55 -9.00 -8.66
N ARG A 205 -17.91 -9.95 -7.79
CA ARG A 205 -17.00 -10.49 -6.77
C ARG A 205 -15.73 -11.11 -7.39
N ASN A 206 -15.87 -11.88 -8.47
CA ASN A 206 -14.72 -12.42 -9.19
C ASN A 206 -13.82 -11.32 -9.81
N ARG A 207 -14.38 -10.16 -10.19
CA ARG A 207 -13.57 -9.00 -10.63
C ARG A 207 -12.78 -8.39 -9.47
N LEU A 208 -13.38 -8.28 -8.28
CA LEU A 208 -12.67 -7.78 -7.09
C LEU A 208 -11.47 -8.68 -6.73
N THR A 209 -11.65 -10.00 -6.76
CA THR A 209 -10.55 -10.95 -6.58
C THR A 209 -9.48 -10.79 -7.66
N ALA A 210 -9.85 -10.59 -8.93
CA ALA A 210 -8.90 -10.34 -10.01
C ALA A 210 -8.10 -9.04 -9.83
N TYR A 211 -8.71 -7.93 -9.38
CA TYR A 211 -7.97 -6.70 -9.07
C TYR A 211 -6.98 -6.90 -7.91
N ALA A 212 -7.38 -7.60 -6.85
CA ALA A 212 -6.47 -7.92 -5.76
C ALA A 212 -5.33 -8.86 -6.20
N ASP A 213 -5.61 -9.84 -7.07
CA ASP A 213 -4.57 -10.69 -7.68
C ASP A 213 -3.64 -9.88 -8.58
N GLU A 214 -4.13 -8.88 -9.32
CA GLU A 214 -3.30 -7.97 -10.10
C GLU A 214 -2.35 -7.14 -9.21
N VAL A 215 -2.83 -6.62 -8.06
CA VAL A 215 -1.96 -5.99 -7.05
C VAL A 215 -0.90 -6.97 -6.54
N ILE A 216 -1.31 -8.20 -6.21
CA ILE A 216 -0.43 -9.24 -5.65
C ILE A 216 0.57 -9.75 -6.70
N ALA A 217 0.25 -9.70 -7.98
CA ALA A 217 1.15 -10.05 -9.07
C ALA A 217 2.12 -8.92 -9.42
N THR A 218 1.63 -7.69 -9.55
CA THR A 218 2.37 -6.57 -10.20
C THR A 218 2.91 -5.51 -9.24
N GLY A 219 2.32 -5.36 -8.04
CA GLY A 219 2.63 -4.25 -7.14
C GLY A 219 2.09 -2.90 -7.61
N LEU A 220 1.21 -2.84 -8.61
CA LEU A 220 0.66 -1.57 -9.12
C LEU A 220 -0.44 -1.00 -8.20
N ARG A 221 -0.46 0.33 -8.08
CA ARG A 221 -1.43 1.09 -7.28
C ARG A 221 -2.85 1.06 -7.85
N LYS A 222 -2.99 1.21 -9.17
CA LYS A 222 -4.30 1.41 -9.82
C LYS A 222 -5.36 0.35 -9.48
N PRO A 223 -5.07 -0.97 -9.50
CA PRO A 223 -6.08 -1.97 -9.14
C PRO A 223 -6.45 -1.92 -7.65
N LEU A 224 -5.54 -1.47 -6.77
CA LEU A 224 -5.84 -1.23 -5.36
C LEU A 224 -6.76 -0.02 -5.17
N GLU A 225 -6.57 1.05 -5.96
CA GLU A 225 -7.46 2.21 -5.98
C GLU A 225 -8.87 1.84 -6.43
N THR A 226 -8.99 1.02 -7.47
CA THR A 226 -10.30 0.49 -7.92
C THR A 226 -11.02 -0.29 -6.81
N LEU A 227 -10.32 -1.09 -6.00
CA LEU A 227 -10.93 -1.73 -4.82
C LEU A 227 -11.45 -0.70 -3.81
N VAL A 228 -10.72 0.40 -3.59
CA VAL A 228 -11.15 1.50 -2.71
C VAL A 228 -12.33 2.29 -3.30
N GLU A 229 -12.44 2.39 -4.63
CA GLU A 229 -13.61 2.96 -5.31
C GLU A 229 -14.86 2.12 -5.04
N TYR A 230 -14.79 0.78 -5.22
CA TYR A 230 -15.89 -0.13 -4.87
C TYR A 230 -16.27 -0.09 -3.38
N MET A 231 -15.32 0.15 -2.47
CA MET A 231 -15.61 0.34 -1.05
C MET A 231 -16.35 1.66 -0.76
N ARG A 232 -16.27 2.66 -1.65
CA ARG A 232 -16.87 4.00 -1.47
C ARG A 232 -18.13 4.23 -2.28
N ASP A 233 -18.38 3.40 -3.31
CA ASP A 233 -19.53 3.52 -4.20
C ASP A 233 -20.84 3.08 -3.48
N PRO A 234 -21.79 4.00 -3.24
CA PRO A 234 -23.06 3.67 -2.60
C PRO A 234 -23.97 2.79 -3.48
N SER A 235 -23.75 2.75 -4.81
CA SER A 235 -24.49 1.88 -5.72
C SER A 235 -24.04 0.42 -5.68
N ALA A 236 -22.84 0.18 -5.12
CA ALA A 236 -22.21 -1.14 -4.99
C ALA A 236 -22.23 -1.66 -3.54
N ALA A 237 -23.19 -1.26 -2.71
CA ALA A 237 -23.25 -1.59 -1.28
C ALA A 237 -23.09 -3.09 -0.98
N ASP A 238 -23.73 -3.97 -1.76
CA ASP A 238 -23.63 -5.44 -1.66
C ASP A 238 -22.19 -5.98 -1.83
N LEU A 239 -21.31 -5.20 -2.46
CA LEU A 239 -19.91 -5.54 -2.74
C LEU A 239 -18.94 -4.93 -1.72
N HIS A 240 -19.39 -4.03 -0.83
CA HIS A 240 -18.53 -3.28 0.09
C HIS A 240 -17.65 -4.19 0.96
N GLU A 241 -18.25 -5.22 1.59
CA GLU A 241 -17.52 -6.17 2.43
C GLU A 241 -16.53 -7.02 1.60
N ALA A 242 -16.91 -7.40 0.38
CA ALA A 242 -16.05 -8.17 -0.53
C ALA A 242 -14.83 -7.35 -0.98
N ALA A 243 -15.06 -6.10 -1.40
CA ALA A 243 -13.99 -5.17 -1.78
C ALA A 243 -13.07 -4.87 -0.59
N THR A 244 -13.62 -4.73 0.62
CA THR A 244 -12.85 -4.56 1.86
C THR A 244 -11.97 -5.78 2.16
N ALA A 245 -12.51 -6.99 2.02
CA ALA A 245 -11.75 -8.23 2.25
C ALA A 245 -10.60 -8.40 1.22
N GLU A 246 -10.86 -8.13 -0.05
CA GLU A 246 -9.86 -8.19 -1.13
C GLU A 246 -8.80 -7.09 -0.99
N TYR A 247 -9.18 -5.87 -0.62
CA TYR A 247 -8.25 -4.79 -0.26
C TYR A 247 -7.32 -5.19 0.89
N LEU A 248 -7.86 -5.77 1.97
CA LEU A 248 -7.07 -6.24 3.10
C LEU A 248 -6.12 -7.39 2.72
N ARG A 249 -6.55 -8.29 1.83
CA ARG A 249 -5.71 -9.36 1.27
C ARG A 249 -4.54 -8.77 0.48
N ALA A 250 -4.81 -7.85 -0.44
CA ALA A 250 -3.81 -7.18 -1.26
C ALA A 250 -2.80 -6.38 -0.40
N VAL A 251 -3.27 -5.56 0.55
CA VAL A 251 -2.38 -4.78 1.44
C VAL A 251 -1.51 -5.69 2.31
N ARG A 252 -2.06 -6.77 2.87
CA ARG A 252 -1.27 -7.74 3.67
C ARG A 252 -0.22 -8.46 2.82
N ALA A 253 -0.55 -8.81 1.59
CA ALA A 253 0.40 -9.41 0.65
C ALA A 253 1.53 -8.41 0.32
N ILE A 254 1.23 -7.18 -0.09
CA ILE A 254 2.25 -6.15 -0.34
C ILE A 254 3.11 -5.89 0.91
N GLN A 255 2.52 -5.86 2.11
CA GLN A 255 3.28 -5.69 3.35
C GLN A 255 4.31 -6.82 3.58
N THR A 256 3.98 -8.06 3.20
CA THR A 256 4.81 -9.26 3.46
C THR A 256 5.75 -9.64 2.32
N LEU A 257 5.37 -9.39 1.06
CA LEU A 257 6.19 -9.65 -0.12
C LEU A 257 7.42 -8.74 -0.16
N GLN A 258 8.55 -9.27 -0.59
CA GLN A 258 9.72 -8.50 -1.01
C GLN A 258 9.99 -8.88 -2.46
N ARG A 259 9.81 -7.92 -3.37
CA ARG A 259 10.07 -8.11 -4.82
C ARG A 259 11.46 -7.64 -5.18
N GLU A 260 11.95 -6.65 -4.44
CA GLU A 260 13.25 -6.06 -4.61
C GLU A 260 14.34 -7.09 -4.28
N ASP A 261 15.36 -7.19 -5.12
CA ASP A 261 16.55 -7.94 -4.77
C ASP A 261 17.21 -7.25 -3.56
N PRO A 262 17.39 -7.94 -2.41
CA PRO A 262 18.06 -7.37 -1.24
C PRO A 262 19.51 -6.94 -1.53
N GLY A 263 20.14 -7.48 -2.58
CA GLY A 263 21.44 -7.09 -3.10
C GLY A 263 21.44 -5.84 -4.00
N TYR A 264 20.27 -5.35 -4.43
CA TYR A 264 20.17 -4.28 -5.44
C TYR A 264 20.87 -2.98 -5.01
N ARG A 265 21.65 -2.42 -5.95
CA ARG A 265 22.37 -1.16 -5.81
C ARG A 265 22.04 -0.25 -6.97
N LEU A 266 21.98 1.06 -6.70
CA LEU A 266 21.84 2.04 -7.77
C LEU A 266 23.06 1.97 -8.72
N PRO A 267 22.86 1.90 -10.05
CA PRO A 267 23.93 2.07 -11.02
C PRO A 267 24.30 3.55 -11.12
N VAL A 268 24.95 4.09 -10.07
CA VAL A 268 25.22 5.53 -9.89
C VAL A 268 25.99 6.13 -11.08
N ALA A 269 26.98 5.41 -11.60
CA ALA A 269 27.76 5.84 -12.77
C ALA A 269 26.93 5.95 -14.06
N GLU A 270 25.84 5.18 -14.20
CA GLU A 270 24.96 5.23 -15.37
C GLU A 270 23.87 6.29 -15.21
N LEU A 271 23.32 6.44 -14.00
CA LEU A 271 22.27 7.41 -13.67
C LEU A 271 22.81 8.85 -13.58
N PHE A 272 24.08 9.05 -13.20
CA PHE A 272 24.65 10.37 -12.90
C PHE A 272 26.01 10.61 -13.57
N LYS A 273 26.12 10.30 -14.86
CA LYS A 273 27.35 10.34 -15.69
C LYS A 273 28.20 11.61 -15.50
N ASP A 274 27.56 12.79 -15.38
CA ASP A 274 28.24 14.09 -15.35
C ASP A 274 28.60 14.57 -13.92
N SER A 275 28.22 13.82 -12.89
CA SER A 275 28.29 14.28 -11.49
C SER A 275 29.58 13.95 -10.75
N GLY A 276 30.41 13.07 -11.31
CA GLY A 276 31.59 12.49 -10.62
C GLY A 276 31.25 11.50 -9.49
N MET A 277 29.98 11.30 -9.15
CA MET A 277 29.54 10.35 -8.12
C MET A 277 29.80 8.91 -8.58
N ARG A 278 30.32 8.06 -7.69
CA ARG A 278 30.66 6.67 -8.01
C ARG A 278 29.87 5.66 -7.18
N ASN A 279 29.54 6.01 -5.95
CA ASN A 279 28.90 5.14 -4.97
C ASN A 279 27.58 5.73 -4.47
N GLU A 280 26.72 4.88 -3.91
CA GLU A 280 25.49 5.32 -3.24
C GLU A 280 25.76 6.29 -2.07
N ALA A 281 26.95 6.20 -1.45
CA ALA A 281 27.37 7.08 -0.37
C ALA A 281 27.67 8.52 -0.81
N ASP A 282 27.91 8.75 -2.11
CA ASP A 282 28.16 10.08 -2.67
C ASP A 282 26.84 10.83 -2.97
N LEU A 283 25.70 10.12 -2.94
CA LEU A 283 24.39 10.65 -3.33
C LEU A 283 23.83 11.61 -2.29
N LYS A 284 23.70 12.87 -2.67
CA LYS A 284 22.98 13.89 -1.88
C LYS A 284 21.46 13.68 -1.97
N PRO A 285 20.68 14.12 -0.95
CA PRO A 285 19.21 14.01 -0.96
C PRO A 285 18.55 14.53 -2.25
N ASP A 286 19.03 15.64 -2.81
CA ASP A 286 18.52 16.23 -4.06
C ASP A 286 18.60 15.29 -5.27
N ALA A 287 19.62 14.42 -5.31
CA ALA A 287 19.76 13.41 -6.36
C ALA A 287 18.76 12.27 -6.17
N LEU A 288 18.52 11.87 -4.92
CA LEU A 288 17.53 10.85 -4.55
C LEU A 288 16.09 11.34 -4.79
N PHE A 289 15.80 12.62 -4.52
CA PHE A 289 14.50 13.21 -4.83
C PHE A 289 14.21 13.21 -6.33
N LYS A 290 15.20 13.51 -7.18
CA LYS A 290 15.05 13.42 -8.64
C LYS A 290 14.74 12.00 -9.12
N LEU A 291 15.39 10.98 -8.54
CA LEU A 291 15.09 9.58 -8.86
C LEU A 291 13.67 9.17 -8.42
N LEU A 292 13.16 9.72 -7.31
CA LEU A 292 11.81 9.44 -6.83
C LEU A 292 10.72 10.16 -7.64
N ASP A 293 10.95 11.43 -8.02
CA ASP A 293 10.01 12.18 -8.87
C ASP A 293 9.98 11.63 -10.32
N ASP A 294 11.05 10.98 -10.81
CA ASP A 294 11.10 10.40 -12.15
C ASP A 294 10.44 9.00 -12.22
N VAL A 295 9.13 9.00 -12.43
CA VAL A 295 8.29 7.80 -12.62
C VAL A 295 8.75 6.92 -13.79
N LYS A 296 9.57 7.43 -14.74
CA LYS A 296 10.11 6.64 -15.86
C LYS A 296 11.27 5.74 -15.45
N GLN A 297 11.91 5.99 -14.30
CA GLN A 297 12.91 5.08 -13.76
C GLN A 297 12.27 3.72 -13.41
N PRO A 298 13.04 2.61 -13.44
CA PRO A 298 12.60 1.35 -12.86
C PRO A 298 12.15 1.53 -11.40
N TRP A 299 11.14 0.78 -10.97
CA TRP A 299 10.60 0.92 -9.61
C TRP A 299 11.65 0.50 -8.55
N GLU A 300 12.59 -0.37 -8.91
CA GLU A 300 13.74 -0.79 -8.11
C GLU A 300 14.68 0.40 -7.80
N VAL A 301 14.92 1.26 -8.80
CA VAL A 301 15.68 2.51 -8.64
C VAL A 301 14.99 3.43 -7.63
N ARG A 302 13.65 3.55 -7.72
CA ARG A 302 12.85 4.39 -6.81
C ARG A 302 12.76 3.81 -5.40
N VAL A 303 12.55 2.51 -5.25
CA VAL A 303 12.64 1.78 -3.96
C VAL A 303 13.99 2.05 -3.31
N ARG A 304 15.08 1.89 -4.05
CA ARG A 304 16.43 2.09 -3.53
C ARG A 304 16.68 3.54 -3.12
N ALA A 305 16.19 4.52 -3.89
CA ALA A 305 16.24 5.93 -3.54
C ALA A 305 15.45 6.24 -2.25
N ALA A 306 14.24 5.68 -2.09
CA ALA A 306 13.44 5.82 -0.87
C ALA A 306 14.14 5.24 0.37
N ILE A 307 14.82 4.09 0.24
CA ILE A 307 15.60 3.47 1.33
C ILE A 307 16.79 4.36 1.74
N LEU A 308 17.55 4.89 0.78
CA LEU A 308 18.73 5.72 1.05
C LEU A 308 18.36 7.05 1.76
N LEU A 309 17.18 7.60 1.51
CA LEU A 309 16.68 8.80 2.21
C LEU A 309 16.48 8.61 3.73
N LYS A 310 16.56 7.38 4.25
CA LYS A 310 16.52 7.14 5.71
C LYS A 310 17.54 7.99 6.47
N GLY A 311 18.77 8.09 5.94
CA GLY A 311 19.87 8.85 6.54
C GLY A 311 19.87 10.35 6.24
N SER A 312 18.93 10.85 5.45
CA SER A 312 18.90 12.25 4.98
C SER A 312 18.69 13.26 6.12
N ASP A 313 19.48 14.33 6.16
CA ASP A 313 19.30 15.48 7.04
C ASP A 313 18.37 16.56 6.44
N ALA A 314 18.07 16.49 5.13
CA ALA A 314 17.24 17.46 4.45
C ALA A 314 15.81 17.52 4.99
N LYS A 315 15.35 18.72 5.37
CA LYS A 315 14.03 18.98 5.98
C LYS A 315 12.86 18.52 5.09
N GLU A 316 12.99 18.69 3.78
CA GLU A 316 11.98 18.32 2.78
C GLU A 316 11.77 16.80 2.65
N THR A 317 12.69 15.97 3.15
CA THR A 317 12.66 14.50 2.99
C THR A 317 11.32 13.90 3.38
N ASN A 318 10.74 14.33 4.51
CA ASN A 318 9.50 13.76 5.00
C ASN A 318 8.31 14.12 4.10
N ALA A 319 8.22 15.38 3.64
CA ALA A 319 7.19 15.81 2.69
C ALA A 319 7.30 15.07 1.34
N ARG A 320 8.54 14.87 0.85
CA ARG A 320 8.82 14.07 -0.36
C ARG A 320 8.41 12.60 -0.20
N LEU A 321 8.72 11.98 0.93
CA LEU A 321 8.29 10.60 1.22
C LEU A 321 6.76 10.51 1.30
N ILE A 322 6.07 11.46 1.94
CA ILE A 322 4.60 11.50 1.99
C ILE A 322 4.00 11.62 0.59
N LYS A 323 4.54 12.48 -0.27
CA LYS A 323 4.14 12.58 -1.69
C LYS A 323 4.28 11.23 -2.41
N VAL A 324 5.41 10.55 -2.27
CA VAL A 324 5.67 9.23 -2.88
C VAL A 324 4.70 8.16 -2.36
N ILE A 325 4.39 8.15 -1.05
CA ILE A 325 3.39 7.24 -0.45
C ILE A 325 1.99 7.43 -1.06
N LYS A 326 1.66 8.67 -1.45
CA LYS A 326 0.38 9.01 -2.10
C LYS A 326 0.35 8.71 -3.60
N GLU A 327 1.39 9.09 -4.33
CA GLU A 327 1.34 9.28 -5.79
C GLU A 327 2.12 8.22 -6.60
N ASP A 328 3.06 7.48 -6.01
CA ASP A 328 3.87 6.54 -6.80
C ASP A 328 3.03 5.37 -7.33
N PRO A 329 3.06 5.06 -8.64
CA PRO A 329 2.27 3.96 -9.22
C PRO A 329 2.70 2.57 -8.74
N SER A 330 3.89 2.42 -8.16
CA SER A 330 4.34 1.19 -7.50
C SER A 330 4.08 1.25 -6.00
N LEU A 331 3.30 0.29 -5.51
CA LEU A 331 3.06 0.08 -4.09
C LEU A 331 4.31 -0.40 -3.35
N ASP A 332 5.27 -1.03 -4.04
CA ASP A 332 6.56 -1.42 -3.46
C ASP A 332 7.43 -0.18 -3.17
N VAL A 333 7.41 0.83 -4.05
CA VAL A 333 8.04 2.15 -3.77
C VAL A 333 7.31 2.85 -2.63
N ALA A 334 5.98 2.92 -2.67
CA ALA A 334 5.19 3.56 -1.62
C ALA A 334 5.38 2.88 -0.24
N LYS A 335 5.46 1.55 -0.20
CA LYS A 335 5.77 0.75 0.99
C LYS A 335 7.13 1.13 1.57
N HIS A 336 8.17 1.17 0.73
CA HIS A 336 9.51 1.53 1.19
C HIS A 336 9.62 3.00 1.61
N ALA A 337 8.90 3.90 0.94
CA ALA A 337 8.78 5.30 1.36
C ALA A 337 8.08 5.43 2.73
N GLN A 338 7.01 4.67 2.99
CA GLN A 338 6.35 4.61 4.30
C GLN A 338 7.28 4.05 5.37
N ILE A 339 7.94 2.91 5.12
CA ILE A 339 8.88 2.31 6.06
C ILE A 339 10.05 3.28 6.38
N CYS A 340 10.52 4.02 5.38
CA CYS A 340 11.54 5.06 5.56
C CYS A 340 11.01 6.21 6.44
N LEU A 341 9.82 6.75 6.13
CA LEU A 341 9.18 7.80 6.93
C LEU A 341 9.01 7.36 8.38
N GLU A 342 8.43 6.17 8.63
CA GLU A 342 8.22 5.61 9.97
C GLU A 342 9.52 5.50 10.77
N GLN A 343 10.60 5.05 10.13
CA GLN A 343 11.93 4.94 10.76
C GLN A 343 12.57 6.30 11.07
N ARG A 344 12.28 7.33 10.27
CA ARG A 344 12.77 8.70 10.50
C ARG A 344 12.02 9.41 11.61
N VAL A 345 10.71 9.17 11.75
CA VAL A 345 9.83 9.91 12.68
C VAL A 345 9.56 9.15 13.98
N GLY A 346 9.99 7.88 14.08
CA GLY A 346 9.82 7.05 15.28
C GLY A 346 8.38 6.59 15.53
N ARG A 347 7.48 6.73 14.56
CA ARG A 347 6.05 6.38 14.65
C ARG A 347 5.70 5.36 13.57
N ARG A 348 4.86 4.38 13.91
CA ARG A 348 4.24 3.46 12.96
C ARG A 348 2.90 3.99 12.50
N PHE A 349 2.58 3.78 11.22
CA PHE A 349 1.26 3.99 10.65
C PHE A 349 0.70 2.65 10.17
N ARG A 350 -0.59 2.61 9.86
CA ARG A 350 -1.15 1.50 9.09
C ARG A 350 -0.66 1.62 7.64
N MET A 351 -0.38 0.49 6.99
CA MET A 351 0.14 0.49 5.61
C MET A 351 -0.87 1.19 4.67
N PHE A 352 -0.39 2.19 3.93
CA PHE A 352 -1.15 3.04 3.01
C PHE A 352 -2.31 3.84 3.64
N ASP A 353 -2.28 4.07 4.96
CA ASP A 353 -3.23 4.96 5.66
C ASP A 353 -2.82 6.44 5.48
N ILE A 354 -3.00 6.92 4.25
CA ILE A 354 -2.67 8.28 3.82
C ILE A 354 -3.33 9.35 4.74
N PRO A 355 -4.64 9.28 5.07
CA PRO A 355 -5.26 10.28 5.93
C PRO A 355 -4.63 10.38 7.33
N ALA A 356 -4.25 9.24 7.93
CA ALA A 356 -3.57 9.25 9.24
C ALA A 356 -2.15 9.83 9.18
N ILE A 357 -1.44 9.63 8.06
CA ILE A 357 -0.12 10.21 7.82
C ILE A 357 -0.23 11.73 7.61
N GLU A 358 -1.18 12.19 6.80
CA GLU A 358 -1.41 13.62 6.53
C GLU A 358 -1.88 14.37 7.77
N ALA A 359 -2.83 13.83 8.54
CA ALA A 359 -3.29 14.43 9.78
C ALA A 359 -2.16 14.57 10.82
N TRP A 360 -1.26 13.58 10.90
CA TRP A 360 -0.07 13.67 11.75
C TRP A 360 0.91 14.74 11.23
N TRP A 361 1.16 14.80 9.92
CA TRP A 361 2.08 15.75 9.32
C TRP A 361 1.63 17.21 9.48
N ALA A 362 0.35 17.48 9.26
CA ALA A 362 -0.27 18.78 9.52
C ALA A 362 -0.14 19.18 11.00
N ALA A 363 -0.32 18.23 11.93
CA ALA A 363 -0.14 18.46 13.36
C ALA A 363 1.33 18.76 13.78
N GLN A 364 2.32 18.60 12.89
CA GLN A 364 3.69 19.06 13.11
C GLN A 364 3.94 20.52 12.66
N GLY A 365 2.90 21.22 12.17
CA GLY A 365 3.03 22.57 11.63
C GLY A 365 3.61 22.66 10.21
N ASN A 366 3.62 21.54 9.48
CA ASN A 366 4.20 21.42 8.13
C ASN A 366 3.15 21.11 7.04
N GLY A 367 1.86 21.33 7.34
CA GLY A 367 0.72 21.06 6.44
C GLY A 367 0.48 22.16 5.41
#